data_AF-A0A6G5A3L2-F1
#
_entry.id   AF-A0A6G5A3L2-F1
#
_cell.length_a   1.000
_cell.length_b   1.000
_cell.length_c   1.000
_cell.angle_alpha   90.00
_cell.angle_beta   90.00
_cell.angle_gamma   90.00
#
_symmetry.space_group_name_H-M   'P 1'
#
loop_
_entity.id
_entity.type
_entity.pdbx_description
1 polymer ?
#
loop_
_entity_poly.entity_id
_entity_poly.type
_entity_poly.pdbx_seq_one_letter_code
_entity_poly.pdbx_strand_id
1 'polypeptide(L)' 'MWYEIIPSVAIIGVLMSVPNLTCKPLSWLFDGKPYRRILHNVRDREDCMRDERLSGSIYKTIGLEGIPDEPQK' A
#
# COMPACT_ATOMS: atom_id res chain seq x y z
N MET A 1 -6.00 40.45 -17.37
CA MET A 1 -7.37 40.27 -16.81
C MET A 1 -7.29 39.23 -15.68
N TRP A 2 -8.15 39.27 -14.67
CA TRP A 2 -8.01 38.38 -13.49
C TRP A 2 -8.05 36.88 -13.83
N TYR A 3 -8.67 36.49 -14.95
CA TYR A 3 -8.76 35.11 -15.40
C TYR A 3 -7.46 34.51 -15.95
N GLU A 4 -6.45 35.33 -16.25
CA GLU A 4 -5.17 34.86 -16.82
C GLU A 4 -4.39 33.98 -15.82
N ILE A 5 -4.75 34.02 -14.54
CA ILE A 5 -4.17 33.14 -13.50
C ILE A 5 -4.75 31.72 -13.53
N ILE A 6 -5.94 31.53 -14.11
CA ILE A 6 -6.67 30.25 -14.07
C ILE A 6 -5.88 29.10 -14.70
N PRO A 7 -5.25 29.25 -15.89
CA PRO A 7 -4.43 28.20 -16.47
C PRO A 7 -3.28 27.75 -15.56
N SER A 8 -2.59 28.71 -14.93
CA SER A 8 -1.48 28.43 -14.02
C SER A 8 -1.95 27.65 -12.78
N VAL A 9 -3.06 28.08 -12.17
CA VAL A 9 -3.65 27.39 -11.02
C VAL A 9 -4.15 26.00 -11.39
N ALA A 10 -4.74 25.84 -12.58
CA ALA A 10 -5.19 24.54 -13.08
C ALA A 10 -4.01 23.57 -13.27
N ILE A 11 -2.90 24.02 -13.87
CA ILE A 11 -1.70 23.19 -14.05
C ILE A 11 -1.16 22.74 -12.68
N ILE A 12 -1.03 23.66 -11.73
CA ILE A 12 -0.56 23.34 -10.38
C ILE A 12 -1.50 22.35 -9.69
N GLY A 13 -2.82 22.59 -9.76
CA GLY A 13 -3.81 21.72 -9.16
C GLY A 13 -3.79 20.30 -9.73
N VAL A 14 -3.64 20.16 -11.06
CA VAL A 14 -3.51 18.86 -11.72
C VAL A 14 -2.24 18.16 -11.26
N LEU A 15 -1.09 18.84 -11.32
CA LEU A 15 0.20 18.23 -10.95
C LEU A 15 0.26 17.83 -9.47
N MET A 16 -0.41 18.55 -8.56
CA MET A 16 -0.52 18.16 -7.16
C MET A 16 -1.48 16.99 -6.94
N SER A 17 -2.52 16.88 -7.78
CA SER A 17 -3.52 15.80 -7.66
C SER A 17 -3.02 14.47 -8.22
N VAL A 18 -2.19 14.49 -9.26
CA VAL A 18 -1.68 13.28 -9.94
C VAL A 18 -0.98 12.30 -8.98
N PRO A 19 -0.03 12.70 -8.11
CA PRO A 19 0.61 11.79 -7.17
C PRO A 19 -0.39 11.10 -6.24
N ASN A 20 -1.36 11.84 -5.71
CA ASN A 20 -2.37 11.30 -4.80
C ASN A 20 -3.27 10.26 -5.49
N LEU A 21 -3.68 10.54 -6.73
CA LEU A 21 -4.53 9.64 -7.51
C LEU A 21 -3.77 8.40 -8.01
N THR A 22 -2.46 8.53 -8.27
CA THR A 22 -1.62 7.44 -8.79
C THR A 22 -1.10 6.51 -7.69
N CYS A 23 -1.00 6.95 -6.44
CA CYS A 23 -0.52 6.13 -5.32
C CYS A 23 -1.31 4.82 -5.15
N LYS A 24 -2.64 4.87 -5.19
CA LYS A 24 -3.51 3.69 -5.03
C LYS A 24 -3.33 2.66 -6.15
N PRO A 25 -3.44 3.00 -7.45
CA PRO A 25 -3.25 2.03 -8.52
C PRO A 25 -1.81 1.52 -8.59
N LEU A 26 -0.80 2.36 -8.29
CA LEU A 26 0.59 1.91 -8.20
C LEU A 26 0.77 0.87 -7.08
N SER A 27 0.23 1.12 -5.89
CA SER A 27 0.30 0.16 -4.78
C SER A 27 -0.40 -1.14 -5.15
N TRP A 28 -1.54 -1.07 -5.83
CA TRP A 28 -2.25 -2.26 -6.28
C TRP A 28 -1.46 -3.07 -7.32
N LEU A 29 -0.76 -2.39 -8.24
CA LEU A 29 0.05 -3.03 -9.28
C LEU A 29 1.29 -3.75 -8.71
N PHE A 30 2.00 -3.13 -7.77
CA PHE A 30 3.25 -3.69 -7.22
C PHE A 30 3.03 -4.61 -6.02
N ASP A 31 2.15 -4.22 -5.10
CA ASP A 31 1.97 -4.89 -3.81
C ASP A 31 0.74 -5.83 -3.80
N GLY A 32 -0.08 -5.80 -4.86
CA GLY A 32 -1.33 -6.56 -4.94
C GLY A 32 -2.45 -6.03 -4.05
N LYS A 33 -2.19 -4.97 -3.27
CA LYS A 33 -3.15 -4.33 -2.36
C LYS A 33 -3.22 -2.82 -2.60
N PRO A 34 -4.41 -2.19 -2.48
CA PRO A 34 -4.60 -0.78 -2.81
C PRO A 34 -4.06 0.19 -1.73
N TYR A 35 -3.26 -0.30 -0.78
CA TYR A 35 -2.76 0.45 0.36
C TYR A 35 -1.37 -0.03 0.75
N ARG A 36 -0.64 0.84 1.44
CA ARG A 36 0.60 0.48 2.15
C ARG A 36 0.34 0.31 3.63
N ARG A 37 1.06 -0.62 4.26
CA ARG A 37 0.96 -0.82 5.71
C ARG A 37 1.68 0.30 6.46
N ILE A 38 1.13 0.62 7.63
CA ILE A 38 1.73 1.59 8.55
C ILE A 38 2.82 0.86 9.36
N LEU A 39 4.00 1.47 9.48
CA LEU A 39 5.17 0.92 10.17
C LEU A 39 5.68 1.86 11.27
N HIS A 40 4.77 2.60 11.90
CA HIS A 40 5.13 3.60 12.91
C HIS A 40 5.64 2.95 14.19
N ASN A 41 4.96 1.90 14.67
CA ASN A 41 5.35 1.23 15.92
C ASN A 41 6.33 0.06 15.67
N VAL A 42 7.08 -0.30 16.70
CA VAL A 42 7.99 -1.45 16.66
C VAL A 42 7.23 -2.75 16.42
N ARG A 43 6.10 -2.95 17.11
CA ARG A 43 5.23 -4.12 16.91
C ARG A 43 4.74 -4.26 15.47
N ASP A 44 4.28 -3.16 14.86
CA ASP A 44 3.81 -3.17 13.47
C ASP A 44 4.91 -3.62 12.49
N ARG A 45 6.18 -3.27 12.79
CA ARG A 45 7.35 -3.70 12.02
C ARG A 45 7.66 -5.16 12.24
N GLU A 46 7.64 -5.62 13.48
CA GLU A 46 7.85 -7.04 13.82
C GLU A 46 6.80 -7.93 13.16
N ASP A 47 5.53 -7.52 13.17
CA ASP A 47 4.43 -8.21 12.50
C ASP A 47 4.62 -8.24 10.98
N CYS A 48 5.05 -7.12 10.36
CA CYS A 48 5.35 -7.13 8.92
C CYS A 48 6.52 -8.05 8.55
N MET A 49 7.59 -8.06 9.36
CA MET A 49 8.71 -8.98 9.16
C MET A 49 8.29 -10.44 9.36
N ARG A 50 7.40 -10.72 10.31
CA ARG A 50 6.80 -12.05 10.50
C ARG A 50 6.04 -12.46 9.23
N ASP A 51 5.18 -11.60 8.71
CA ASP A 51 4.37 -11.90 7.53
C ASP A 51 5.24 -12.16 6.29
N GLU A 52 6.32 -11.40 6.13
CA GLU A 52 7.32 -11.62 5.08
C GLU A 52 8.01 -12.99 5.22
N ARG A 53 8.40 -13.39 6.44
CA ARG A 53 9.01 -14.70 6.70
C ARG A 53 8.06 -15.88 6.44
N LEU A 54 6.77 -15.72 6.76
CA LEU A 54 5.77 -16.78 6.60
C LEU A 54 5.33 -16.96 5.15
N SER A 55 5.20 -15.87 4.39
CA SER A 55 4.53 -15.88 3.08
C SER A 55 5.43 -15.47 1.91
N GLY A 56 6.62 -14.94 2.19
CA GLY A 56 7.52 -14.32 1.21
C GLY A 56 7.13 -12.90 0.80
N SER A 57 5.98 -12.38 1.24
CA SER A 57 5.52 -11.02 0.93
C SER A 57 4.68 -10.43 2.06
N ILE A 58 5.01 -9.21 2.47
CA ILE A 58 4.31 -8.48 3.55
C ILE A 58 2.81 -8.28 3.27
N TYR A 59 2.41 -8.34 1.99
CA TYR A 59 1.04 -8.10 1.54
C TYR A 59 0.24 -9.38 1.31
N LYS A 60 0.86 -10.56 1.33
CA LYS A 60 0.18 -11.84 1.18
C LYS A 60 -0.36 -12.31 2.53
N THR A 61 -1.67 -12.28 2.70
CA THR A 61 -2.33 -12.77 3.92
C THR A 61 -2.49 -14.27 3.85
N ILE A 62 -2.03 -14.98 4.89
CA ILE A 62 -2.26 -16.41 5.09
C ILE A 62 -3.35 -16.57 6.14
N GLY A 63 -4.46 -17.20 5.76
CA GLY A 63 -5.55 -17.55 6.65
C GLY A 63 -5.37 -18.94 7.28
N LEU A 64 -6.48 -19.56 7.66
CA LEU A 64 -6.50 -20.89 8.28
C LEU A 64 -6.03 -21.98 7.33
N GLU A 65 -6.07 -21.74 6.01
CA GLU A 65 -5.57 -22.64 4.99
C GLU A 65 -4.04 -22.89 5.07
N GLY A 66 -3.30 -22.04 5.78
CA GLY A 66 -1.87 -22.24 6.02
C GLY A 66 -1.56 -23.17 7.21
N ILE A 67 -2.58 -23.56 7.98
CA ILE A 67 -2.43 -24.42 9.14
C ILE A 67 -2.71 -25.87 8.71
N PRO A 68 -1.84 -26.84 9.04
CA PRO A 68 -2.12 -28.23 8.73
C PRO A 68 -3.34 -28.73 9.53
N ASP A 69 -4.26 -29.43 8.87
CA ASP A 69 -5.48 -29.96 9.47
C ASP A 69 -5.21 -31.00 10.57
N GLU A 70 -4.10 -31.73 10.43
CA GLU A 70 -3.63 -32.70 11.42
C GLU A 70 -2.37 -32.16 12.12
N PRO A 71 -2.25 -32.34 13.44
CA PRO A 71 -1.02 -32.00 14.14
C PRO A 71 0.13 -32.83 13.56
N GLN A 72 1.20 -32.16 13.13
CA GLN A 72 2.43 -32.85 12.75
C GLN A 72 2.92 -33.67 13.95
N LYS A 73 2.97 -34.99 13.77
CA LYS A 73 3.42 -35.97 14.78
C LYS A 73 4.89 -35.79 15.15
#